data_AF-A0A1W9X3C3-F1
#
_entry.id   AF-A0A1W9X3C3-F1
#
_cell.length_a   1.000
_cell.length_b   1.000
_cell.length_c   1.000
_cell.angle_alpha   90.00
_cell.angle_beta   90.00
_cell.angle_gamma   90.00
#
_symmetry.space_group_name_H-M   'P 1'
#
loop_
_entity.id
_entity.type
_entity.pdbx_description
1 polymer ?
#
loop_
_entity_poly.entity_id
_entity_poly.type
_entity_poly.pdbx_seq_one_letter_code
_entity_poly.pdbx_strand_id
1 'polypeptide(L)' 'MNDEPTLTRIRNARQRISAKCGHDPEKLVEYYIELQKQYKDRLIQVDGPLYQRRDKTLPKVS' A
#
# COMPACT_ATOMS: atom_id res chain seq x y z
N MET A 1 19.51 3.05 -11.51
CA MET A 1 18.38 3.99 -11.44
C MET A 1 17.34 3.41 -12.36
N ASN A 2 16.34 2.71 -11.82
CA ASN A 2 15.31 2.07 -12.64
C ASN A 2 14.20 3.10 -12.83
N ASP A 3 14.35 3.92 -13.86
CA ASP A 3 13.42 4.96 -14.28
C ASP A 3 12.21 4.36 -15.00
N GLU A 4 11.60 3.34 -14.38
CA GLU A 4 10.34 2.79 -14.84
C GLU A 4 9.27 3.89 -14.73
N PRO A 5 8.72 4.40 -15.85
CA PRO A 5 7.83 5.56 -15.84
C PRO A 5 6.63 5.36 -14.92
N THR A 6 6.12 4.14 -14.84
CA THR A 6 5.02 3.76 -13.94
C THR A 6 5.42 3.88 -12.47
N LEU A 7 6.59 3.38 -12.07
CA LEU A 7 7.05 3.49 -10.69
C LEU A 7 7.32 4.95 -10.29
N THR A 8 7.88 5.74 -11.19
CA THR A 8 8.08 7.19 -10.98
C THR A 8 6.75 7.91 -10.77
N ARG A 9 5.72 7.61 -11.57
CA ARG A 9 4.38 8.17 -11.38
C ARG A 9 3.78 7.82 -10.01
N ILE A 10 3.95 6.57 -9.57
CA ILE A 10 3.49 6.12 -8.24
C ILE A 10 4.22 6.87 -7.12
N ARG A 11 5.55 7.00 -7.22
CA ARG A 11 6.37 7.73 -6.24
C ARG A 11 5.96 9.19 -6.15
N ASN A 12 5.78 9.87 -7.29
CA ASN A 12 5.35 11.26 -7.34
C ASN A 12 3.95 11.45 -6.74
N ALA A 13 3.03 10.51 -7.00
CA ALA A 13 1.71 10.53 -6.38
C ALA A 13 1.80 10.41 -4.84
N ARG A 14 2.59 9.46 -4.33
CA ARG A 14 2.82 9.29 -2.88
C ARG A 14 3.46 10.52 -2.24
N GLN A 15 4.45 11.14 -2.90
CA GLN A 15 5.08 12.37 -2.40
C GLN A 15 4.07 13.50 -2.27
N ARG A 16 3.21 13.71 -3.29
CA ARG A 16 2.15 14.74 -3.24
C ARG A 16 1.14 14.49 -2.12
N ILE A 17 0.75 13.24 -1.90
CA ILE A 17 -0.17 12.87 -0.80
C ILE A 17 0.51 13.11 0.55
N SER A 18 1.75 12.66 0.72
CA SER A 18 2.52 12.87 1.95
C SER A 18 2.67 14.35 2.28
N ALA A 19 2.97 15.20 1.29
CA ALA A 19 3.04 16.65 1.49
C ALA A 19 1.70 17.26 1.91
N LYS A 20 0.56 16.80 1.34
CA LYS A 20 -0.78 17.23 1.76
C LYS A 20 -1.10 16.84 3.21
N CYS A 21 -0.60 15.70 3.66
CA CYS A 21 -0.74 15.25 5.05
C CYS A 21 0.30 15.90 5.99
N GLY A 22 1.16 16.81 5.51
CA GLY A 22 2.22 17.42 6.32
C GLY A 22 3.32 16.45 6.72
N HIS A 23 3.52 15.38 5.95
CA HIS A 23 4.41 14.26 6.26
C HIS A 23 4.11 13.54 7.58
N ASP A 24 2.89 13.73 8.11
CA ASP A 24 2.41 13.08 9.33
C ASP A 24 1.93 11.65 9.01
N PRO A 25 2.49 10.62 9.65
CA PRO A 25 2.14 9.23 9.36
C PRO A 25 0.70 8.88 9.78
N GLU A 26 0.17 9.47 10.85
CA GLU A 26 -1.20 9.19 11.32
C GLU A 26 -2.21 9.75 10.33
N LYS A 27 -2.00 11.00 9.89
CA LYS A 27 -2.84 11.64 8.87
C LYS A 27 -2.73 10.95 7.51
N LEU A 28 -1.57 10.39 7.18
CA LEU A 28 -1.39 9.62 5.95
C LEU A 28 -2.25 8.34 5.97
N VAL A 29 -2.27 7.62 7.10
CA VAL A 29 -3.08 6.42 7.27
C VAL A 29 -4.57 6.77 7.18
N GLU A 30 -5.00 7.81 7.90
CA GLU A 30 -6.39 8.29 7.85
C GLU A 30 -6.81 8.65 6.41
N TYR A 31 -5.97 9.41 5.69
CA TYR A 31 -6.22 9.76 4.30
C TYR A 31 -6.43 8.52 3.42
N TYR A 32 -5.59 7.48 3.57
CA TYR A 32 -5.73 6.26 2.79
C TYR A 32 -6.97 5.43 3.18
N ILE A 33 -7.38 5.43 4.46
CA ILE A 33 -8.62 4.78 4.90
C ILE A 33 -9.83 5.42 4.21
N GLU A 34 -9.92 6.75 4.21
CA GLU A 34 -11.02 7.45 3.53
C GLU A 34 -11.00 7.24 2.02
N LEU A 35 -9.80 7.23 1.41
CA LEU A 35 -9.65 6.94 -0.01
C LEU A 35 -10.11 5.51 -0.36
N GLN A 36 -9.81 4.54 0.49
CA GLN A 36 -10.25 3.15 0.31
C GLN A 36 -11.76 3.01 0.43
N LYS A 37 -12.40 3.73 1.36
CA LYS A 37 -13.87 3.78 1.46
C LYS A 37 -14.50 4.34 0.19
N GLN A 38 -13.93 5.42 -0.36
CA GLN A 38 -14.41 6.06 -1.58
C GLN A 38 -14.31 5.16 -2.82
N TYR A 39 -13.25 4.34 -2.90
CA TYR A 39 -12.97 3.49 -4.06
C TYR A 39 -13.05 2.00 -3.73
N LYS A 40 -14.02 1.62 -2.90
CA LYS A 40 -14.20 0.23 -2.42
C LYS A 40 -14.24 -0.78 -3.57
N ASP A 41 -14.90 -0.46 -4.67
CA ASP A 41 -15.04 -1.35 -5.84
C ASP A 41 -13.72 -1.60 -6.60
N ARG A 42 -12.68 -0.81 -6.33
CA ARG A 42 -11.35 -0.96 -6.93
C ARG A 42 -10.38 -1.73 -6.04
N LEU A 43 -10.80 -2.08 -4.82
CA LEU A 43 -9.98 -2.83 -3.89
C LEU A 43 -9.95 -4.30 -4.32
N ILE A 44 -8.75 -4.87 -4.39
CA ILE A 44 -8.58 -6.30 -4.62
C ILE A 44 -8.94 -7.00 -3.32
N GLN A 45 -9.94 -7.88 -3.36
CA GLN A 45 -10.21 -8.77 -2.23
C GLN A 45 -9.06 -9.75 -2.13
N VAL A 46 -8.44 -9.82 -0.96
CA VAL A 46 -7.36 -10.75 -0.69
C VAL A 46 -7.92 -11.82 0.24
N ASP A 47 -8.17 -13.00 -0.30
CA ASP A 47 -8.61 -14.19 0.45
C ASP A 47 -7.42 -14.89 1.14
N GLY A 48 -6.52 -14.10 1.75
CA GLY A 48 -5.28 -14.61 2.32
C GLY A 48 -4.44 -13.52 3.00
N PRO A 49 -3.34 -13.89 3.69
CA PRO A 49 -2.52 -12.93 4.39
C PRO A 49 -1.83 -11.97 3.41
N LEU A 50 -2.02 -10.65 3.62
CA LEU A 50 -1.44 -9.55 2.83
C LEU A 50 0.11 -9.53 2.84
N TYR A 51 0.73 -10.32 3.71
CA TYR A 51 2.15 -10.58 3.70
C TYR A 51 2.39 -12.08 3.95
N GLN A 52 3.03 -12.78 3.01
CA GLN A 52 3.81 -13.96 3.35
C GLN A 52 5.20 -13.46 3.73
N ARG A 53 5.51 -13.52 5.02
CA ARG A 53 6.89 -13.35 5.48
C ARG A 53 7.73 -14.39 4.73
N ARG A 54 8.75 -13.96 3.97
CA ARG A 54 9.61 -14.84 3.16
C ARG A 54 10.41 -15.84 4.02
N ASP A 55 10.33 -15.72 5.34
CA ASP A 55 11.08 -16.43 6.37
C ASP A 55 10.30 -17.53 7.10
N LYS A 56 9.03 -17.83 6.78
CA LYS A 56 8.32 -18.97 7.37
C LYS A 56 7.54 -19.80 6.35
N THR A 57 8.24 -20.72 5.69
CA THR A 57 7.64 -22.03 5.42
C THR A 57 7.38 -22.71 6.77
N LEU A 58 6.14 -22.76 7.23
CA LEU A 58 5.77 -23.76 8.23
C LEU A 58 5.87 -25.14 7.55
N PRO A 59 6.62 -26.11 8.10
CA PRO A 59 6.54 -27.47 7.61
C PRO A 59 5.10 -27.97 7.82
N LYS A 60 4.51 -28.57 6.78
CA LYS A 60 3.35 -29.43 6.95
C LYS A 60 3.81 -30.60 7.83
N VAL A 61 3.32 -30.65 9.06
CA VAL A 61 3.35 -31.88 9.84
C VAL A 61 2.25 -32.76 9.29
N SER A 62 2.64 -33.79 8.55
CA SER A 62 1.86 -35.00 8.28
C SER A 62 2.84 -36.15 8.11
#